data_AF-A0A423XCX6-F1
#
_entry.id   AF-A0A423XCX6-F1
#
_cell.length_a   1.000
_cell.length_b   1.000
_cell.length_c   1.000
_cell.angle_alpha   90.00
_cell.angle_beta   90.00
_cell.angle_gamma   90.00
#
_symmetry.space_group_name_H-M   'P 1'
#
loop_
_entity.id
_entity.type
_entity.pdbx_description
1 polymer ?
#
loop_
_entity_poly.entity_id
_entity_poly.type
_entity_poly.pdbx_seq_one_letter_code
_entity_poly.pdbx_strand_id
1 'polypeptide(L)'
;MAATFRTRPLVLAKMRPTFISPLSGSLVSRAGIEQSRSYASKRLDPSFKQARANIRSQFRGQQATSTVMKEMTASDKLQESSKTAMLAPRTFIPLPLSKRPRQLKQVWRYHWEMTKQRFVDRLQIFINQYSSKPSFLKAARLRAKRGEVVSAARSLHATMSECLAKGGPAEKAQLSQICVPKLYRSLISAIENRPKGKSYRWERLAETGKPFWPRLVDHKWTDMDVGVKVSFRQAVVGIKSRQRLTELNAKGEEVSSKEMELLEYIVLWRSVDKTNFTQGDWQVYGTLKETTLADIETELQELNDIQKLSAENKMAKEREALGMK
;
A
#
# COMPACT_ATOMS: atom_id res chain seq x y z
N MET A 1 48.71 28.34 24.50
CA MET A 1 47.51 28.86 23.81
C MET A 1 46.32 28.62 24.72
N ALA A 2 45.56 29.70 24.97
CA ALA A 2 44.45 29.88 25.93
C ALA A 2 43.54 28.64 26.10
N ALA A 3 43.25 28.17 27.33
CA ALA A 3 42.35 28.74 28.37
C ALA A 3 40.90 28.84 27.84
N THR A 4 39.86 28.25 28.43
CA THR A 4 39.37 28.33 29.82
C THR A 4 38.27 27.26 30.04
N PHE A 5 38.32 26.44 31.11
CA PHE A 5 37.53 26.59 32.35
C PHE A 5 36.13 27.23 32.21
N ARG A 6 35.08 26.52 32.66
CA ARG A 6 34.17 27.00 33.73
C ARG A 6 33.21 25.92 34.22
N THR A 7 33.29 25.73 35.53
CA THR A 7 32.46 24.92 36.41
C THR A 7 31.34 25.78 37.04
N ARG A 8 30.22 25.11 37.37
CA ARG A 8 29.25 25.41 38.48
C ARG A 8 28.26 26.59 38.31
N PRO A 9 27.12 26.66 39.07
CA PRO A 9 26.82 25.92 40.31
C PRO A 9 25.42 25.26 40.46
N LEU A 10 25.35 24.43 41.51
CA LEU A 10 24.17 24.02 42.26
C LEU A 10 23.36 25.23 42.75
N VAL A 11 22.03 25.14 42.66
CA VAL A 11 21.11 25.88 43.53
C VAL A 11 20.21 24.87 44.23
N LEU A 12 20.45 24.71 45.54
CA LEU A 12 19.52 24.17 46.51
C LEU A 12 18.48 25.25 46.82
N ALA A 13 17.19 24.96 46.61
CA ALA A 13 16.11 25.75 47.17
C ALA A 13 14.94 24.85 47.57
N LYS A 14 14.93 24.54 48.88
CA LYS A 14 13.81 24.63 49.83
C LYS A 14 12.48 23.91 49.52
N MET A 15 12.16 23.02 50.47
CA MET A 15 10.84 22.57 50.89
C MET A 15 9.76 23.67 50.88
N ARG A 16 8.52 23.34 50.47
CA ARG A 16 7.42 22.89 51.36
C ARG A 16 6.13 22.60 50.55
N PRO A 17 5.24 21.74 51.08
CA PRO A 17 3.98 21.35 50.46
C PRO A 17 2.82 22.25 50.92
N THR A 18 1.81 22.43 50.07
CA THR A 18 0.46 22.84 50.50
C THR A 18 -0.59 22.27 49.54
N PHE A 19 -1.39 21.35 50.08
CA PHE A 19 -2.72 20.97 49.58
C PHE A 19 -3.67 22.15 49.75
N ILE A 20 -4.37 22.57 48.69
CA ILE A 20 -5.76 23.08 48.70
C ILE A 20 -6.35 22.85 47.28
N SER A 21 -7.33 21.97 47.17
CA SER A 21 -8.42 22.00 46.15
C SER A 21 -9.59 22.83 46.74
N PRO A 22 -10.68 23.21 46.02
CA PRO A 22 -11.15 22.86 44.67
C PRO A 22 -11.74 24.06 43.85
N LEU A 23 -12.42 23.74 42.75
CA LEU A 23 -13.47 24.50 42.01
C LEU A 23 -13.08 25.41 40.81
N SER A 24 -13.52 24.92 39.65
CA SER A 24 -14.20 25.62 38.54
C SER A 24 -13.60 26.87 37.90
N GLY A 25 -13.23 26.73 36.62
CA GLY A 25 -13.00 27.86 35.71
C GLY A 25 -12.49 27.46 34.33
N SER A 26 -13.43 27.35 33.39
CA SER A 26 -13.38 27.67 31.95
C SER A 26 -12.05 27.77 31.14
N LEU A 27 -12.18 27.36 29.88
CA LEU A 27 -11.55 27.92 28.66
C LEU A 27 -10.10 27.52 28.27
N VAL A 28 -10.03 26.97 27.03
CA VAL A 28 -9.00 27.24 26.01
C VAL A 28 -7.57 26.75 26.29
N SER A 29 -7.18 25.66 25.60
CA SER A 29 -6.03 25.69 24.67
C SER A 29 -5.95 24.41 23.85
N ARG A 30 -6.61 24.45 22.69
CA ARG A 30 -6.25 23.66 21.51
C ARG A 30 -5.22 24.50 20.74
N ALA A 31 -3.93 24.26 20.96
CA ALA A 31 -2.86 24.77 20.10
C ALA A 31 -1.58 23.99 20.39
N GLY A 32 -0.97 23.40 19.37
CA GLY A 32 0.35 22.78 19.49
C GLY A 32 0.59 21.61 18.54
N ILE A 33 0.62 21.89 17.24
CA ILE A 33 1.58 21.44 16.20
C ILE A 33 0.91 21.75 14.85
N GLU A 34 0.65 23.03 14.63
CA GLU A 34 0.57 23.63 13.31
C GLU A 34 1.47 24.84 13.39
N GLN A 35 2.66 24.77 12.78
CA GLN A 35 3.39 25.91 12.22
C GLN A 35 4.78 25.45 11.75
N SER A 36 4.91 25.29 10.44
CA SER A 36 5.94 26.03 9.72
C SER A 36 5.57 26.18 8.24
N ARG A 37 5.21 27.44 7.92
CA ARG A 37 5.37 28.13 6.63
C ARG A 37 4.24 28.01 5.59
N SER A 38 3.22 28.80 5.88
CA SER A 38 2.45 29.60 4.92
C SER A 38 3.38 30.50 4.09
N TYR A 39 3.31 30.42 2.75
CA TYR A 39 3.36 31.53 1.79
C TYR A 39 2.91 30.98 0.43
N ALA A 40 1.59 30.79 0.26
CA ALA A 40 0.88 30.70 -1.03
C ALA A 40 -0.60 30.34 -0.79
N SER A 41 -1.33 31.10 0.05
CA SER A 41 -2.79 31.00 0.05
C SER A 41 -3.37 31.90 -1.07
N LYS A 42 -3.03 31.60 -2.33
CA LYS A 42 -3.96 31.92 -3.40
C LYS A 42 -5.18 31.04 -3.17
N ARG A 43 -6.35 31.68 -3.05
CA ARG A 43 -7.64 31.01 -2.81
C ARG A 43 -7.80 29.85 -3.80
N LEU A 44 -7.61 28.63 -3.32
CA LEU A 44 -7.92 27.44 -4.11
C LEU A 44 -9.42 27.42 -4.37
N ASP A 45 -9.75 27.42 -5.65
CA ASP A 45 -11.10 27.35 -6.20
C ASP A 45 -11.94 26.26 -5.47
N PRO A 46 -13.17 26.56 -5.03
CA PRO A 46 -14.07 25.57 -4.41
C PRO A 46 -14.21 24.29 -5.24
N SER A 47 -14.19 24.41 -6.56
CA SER A 47 -14.21 23.27 -7.50
C SER A 47 -13.00 22.34 -7.32
N PHE A 48 -11.82 22.88 -7.00
CA PHE A 48 -10.61 22.11 -6.74
C PHE A 48 -10.63 21.43 -5.37
N LYS A 49 -11.21 22.06 -4.35
CA LYS A 49 -11.43 21.40 -3.05
C LYS A 49 -12.37 20.21 -3.20
N GLN A 50 -13.41 20.34 -4.02
CA GLN A 50 -14.38 19.28 -4.31
C GLN A 50 -13.77 18.19 -5.21
N ALA A 51 -13.01 18.55 -6.24
CA ALA A 51 -12.25 17.60 -7.05
C ALA A 51 -11.22 16.83 -6.22
N ARG A 52 -10.55 17.51 -5.26
CA ARG A 52 -9.60 16.87 -4.35
C ARG A 52 -10.32 15.97 -3.33
N ALA A 53 -11.51 16.34 -2.86
CA ALA A 53 -12.34 15.47 -2.04
C ALA A 53 -12.82 14.24 -2.82
N ASN A 54 -13.16 14.40 -4.11
CA ASN A 54 -13.56 13.32 -5.01
C ASN A 54 -12.40 12.41 -5.41
N ILE A 55 -11.22 12.94 -5.69
CA ILE A 55 -10.00 12.15 -5.92
C ILE A 55 -9.62 11.40 -4.64
N ARG A 56 -9.74 12.05 -3.47
CA ARG A 56 -9.44 11.41 -2.19
C ARG A 56 -10.48 10.37 -1.81
N SER A 57 -11.75 10.55 -2.14
CA SER A 57 -12.80 9.54 -1.95
C SER A 57 -12.69 8.40 -2.96
N GLN A 58 -12.30 8.67 -4.22
CA GLN A 58 -11.95 7.66 -5.22
C GLN A 58 -10.71 6.86 -4.79
N PHE A 59 -9.65 7.49 -4.28
CA PHE A 59 -8.50 6.80 -3.69
C PHE A 59 -8.87 6.05 -2.40
N ARG A 60 -9.86 6.53 -1.64
CA ARG A 60 -10.40 5.82 -0.47
C ARG A 60 -11.23 4.59 -0.90
N GLY A 61 -11.88 4.64 -2.06
CA GLY A 61 -12.56 3.50 -2.71
C GLY A 61 -11.61 2.56 -3.48
N GLN A 62 -10.38 3.01 -3.79
CA GLN A 62 -9.29 2.19 -4.32
C GLN A 62 -8.47 1.49 -3.22
N GLN A 63 -8.87 1.62 -1.95
CA GLN A 63 -8.25 0.83 -0.88
C GLN A 63 -8.48 -0.64 -1.20
N ALA A 64 -7.40 -1.37 -1.48
CA ALA A 64 -7.44 -2.82 -1.54
C ALA A 64 -7.55 -3.36 -0.10
N THR A 65 -8.70 -3.11 0.54
CA THR A 65 -9.17 -3.89 1.69
C THR A 65 -9.74 -5.19 1.11
N SER A 66 -9.12 -6.32 1.46
CA SER A 66 -9.56 -7.71 1.17
C SER A 66 -10.56 -7.87 0.01
N THR A 67 -10.20 -7.45 -1.21
CA THR A 67 -11.07 -7.64 -2.40
C THR A 67 -11.23 -9.11 -2.76
N VAL A 68 -10.49 -9.98 -2.08
CA VAL A 68 -10.56 -11.43 -2.11
C VAL A 68 -11.99 -11.93 -2.01
N MET A 69 -12.81 -11.40 -1.09
CA MET A 69 -14.22 -11.83 -0.96
C MET A 69 -15.03 -11.58 -2.22
N LYS A 70 -15.05 -10.33 -2.68
CA LYS A 70 -15.87 -9.92 -3.83
C LYS A 70 -15.42 -10.60 -5.11
N GLU A 71 -14.13 -10.90 -5.21
CA GLU A 71 -13.53 -11.57 -6.37
C GLU A 71 -13.71 -13.10 -6.31
N MET A 72 -13.70 -13.72 -5.12
CA MET A 72 -13.96 -15.16 -4.95
C MET A 72 -15.44 -15.52 -5.12
N THR A 73 -16.38 -14.68 -4.67
CA THR A 73 -17.82 -14.95 -4.79
C THR A 73 -18.39 -14.63 -6.18
N ALA A 74 -17.67 -13.84 -6.99
CA ALA A 74 -18.07 -13.49 -8.36
C ALA A 74 -17.69 -14.56 -9.41
N SER A 75 -17.43 -15.80 -8.96
CA SER A 75 -16.90 -16.92 -9.72
C SER A 75 -17.77 -17.39 -10.91
N ASP A 76 -18.95 -16.84 -11.17
CA ASP A 76 -19.75 -17.22 -12.35
C ASP A 76 -19.26 -16.57 -13.66
N LYS A 77 -18.21 -15.73 -13.63
CA LYS A 77 -17.63 -15.08 -14.82
C LYS A 77 -16.16 -15.47 -15.08
N LEU A 78 -15.81 -16.74 -14.87
CA LEU A 78 -14.42 -17.21 -14.73
C LEU A 78 -13.63 -17.55 -16.00
N GLN A 79 -14.18 -17.39 -17.21
CA GLN A 79 -13.41 -17.68 -18.43
C GLN A 79 -12.29 -16.65 -18.71
N GLU A 80 -12.29 -15.48 -18.04
CA GLU A 80 -11.23 -14.46 -18.16
C GLU A 80 -10.33 -14.35 -16.90
N SER A 81 -10.32 -15.41 -16.08
CA SER A 81 -9.65 -15.49 -14.77
C SER A 81 -8.12 -15.36 -14.83
N SER A 82 -7.48 -15.69 -15.95
CA SER A 82 -6.02 -15.50 -16.13
C SER A 82 -5.57 -14.03 -16.11
N LYS A 83 -6.52 -13.08 -16.24
CA LYS A 83 -6.28 -11.63 -16.18
C LYS A 83 -6.82 -10.95 -14.92
N THR A 84 -7.49 -11.69 -14.02
CA THR A 84 -8.07 -11.11 -12.82
C THR A 84 -7.00 -11.06 -11.73
N ALA A 85 -6.21 -9.99 -11.71
CA ALA A 85 -5.30 -9.76 -10.60
C ALA A 85 -6.11 -9.47 -9.33
N MET A 86 -5.70 -10.12 -8.24
CA MET A 86 -6.32 -10.03 -6.94
C MET A 86 -5.26 -9.68 -5.89
N LEU A 87 -5.69 -9.04 -4.81
CA LEU A 87 -4.80 -8.81 -3.68
C LEU A 87 -4.61 -10.13 -2.94
N ALA A 88 -3.36 -10.50 -2.67
CA ALA A 88 -3.07 -11.66 -1.84
C ALA A 88 -3.68 -11.47 -0.43
N PRO A 89 -4.29 -12.52 0.14
CA PRO A 89 -4.80 -12.45 1.51
C PRO A 89 -3.66 -12.22 2.50
N ARG A 90 -3.99 -11.58 3.61
CA ARG A 90 -3.08 -11.24 4.72
C ARG A 90 -1.90 -10.38 4.28
N THR A 91 -2.14 -9.46 3.35
CA THR A 91 -1.13 -8.49 2.94
C THR A 91 -0.90 -7.49 4.06
N PHE A 92 0.33 -7.45 4.58
CA PHE A 92 0.60 -6.76 5.83
C PHE A 92 1.54 -5.57 5.66
N ILE A 93 1.09 -4.38 6.06
CA ILE A 93 1.91 -3.17 6.08
C ILE A 93 2.08 -2.70 7.52
N PRO A 94 3.33 -2.67 8.04
CA PRO A 94 3.57 -2.33 9.41
C PRO A 94 3.28 -0.85 9.67
N LEU A 95 2.56 -0.59 10.77
CA LEU A 95 2.37 0.74 11.30
C LEU A 95 3.72 1.38 11.67
N PRO A 96 3.88 2.69 11.42
CA PRO A 96 5.01 3.43 11.96
C PRO A 96 4.98 3.34 13.49
N LEU A 97 6.16 3.37 14.11
CA LEU A 97 6.30 3.21 15.57
C LEU A 97 5.38 4.15 16.37
N SER A 98 5.16 5.37 15.87
CA SER A 98 4.30 6.38 16.49
C SER A 98 2.80 6.05 16.46
N LYS A 99 2.32 5.22 15.52
CA LYS A 99 0.90 4.85 15.37
C LYS A 99 0.58 3.47 15.96
N ARG A 100 1.54 2.80 16.60
CA ARG A 100 1.31 1.47 17.19
C ARG A 100 0.38 1.58 18.41
N PRO A 101 -0.39 0.51 18.72
CA PRO A 101 -1.20 0.49 19.93
C PRO A 101 -0.31 0.73 21.16
N ARG A 102 -0.81 1.44 22.17
CA ARG A 102 -0.04 1.73 23.39
C ARG A 102 -0.08 0.57 24.39
N GLN A 103 -1.10 -0.28 24.33
CA GLN A 103 -1.27 -1.40 25.24
C GLN A 103 -0.33 -2.55 24.86
N LEU A 104 0.52 -2.99 25.81
CA LEU A 104 1.54 -4.03 25.57
C LEU A 104 0.96 -5.34 24.99
N LYS A 105 -0.17 -5.81 25.50
CA LYS A 105 -0.85 -7.01 25.00
C LYS A 105 -1.23 -6.88 23.51
N GLN A 106 -1.73 -5.72 23.11
CA GLN A 106 -2.09 -5.44 21.71
C GLN A 106 -0.84 -5.32 20.83
N VAL A 107 0.23 -4.69 21.32
CA VAL A 107 1.53 -4.60 20.62
C VAL A 107 2.10 -5.99 20.37
N TRP A 108 2.09 -6.85 21.39
CA TRP A 108 2.61 -8.21 21.29
C TRP A 108 1.79 -9.03 20.30
N ARG A 109 0.45 -8.97 20.40
CA ARG A 109 -0.45 -9.63 19.45
C ARG A 109 -0.24 -9.16 18.01
N TYR A 110 -0.12 -7.84 17.80
CA TYR A 110 0.18 -7.26 16.49
C TYR A 110 1.49 -7.79 15.89
N HIS A 111 2.56 -7.82 16.70
CA HIS A 111 3.86 -8.31 16.26
C HIS A 111 3.89 -9.82 16.07
N TRP A 112 3.13 -10.57 16.85
CA TRP A 112 2.96 -12.01 16.69
C TRP A 112 2.32 -12.32 15.34
N GLU A 113 1.18 -11.71 15.02
CA GLU A 113 0.51 -11.93 13.72
C GLU A 113 1.39 -11.49 12.54
N MET A 114 2.07 -10.34 12.65
CA MET A 114 3.04 -9.91 11.63
C MET A 114 4.16 -10.93 11.41
N THR A 115 4.73 -11.46 12.50
CA THR A 115 5.87 -12.39 12.42
C THR A 115 5.43 -13.74 11.89
N LYS A 116 4.29 -14.24 12.37
CA LYS A 116 3.65 -15.46 11.89
C LYS A 116 3.38 -15.36 10.38
N GLN A 117 2.79 -14.25 9.92
CA GLN A 117 2.51 -14.06 8.50
C GLN A 117 3.78 -14.05 7.67
N ARG A 118 4.80 -13.29 8.09
CA ARG A 118 6.10 -13.25 7.40
C ARG A 118 6.80 -14.60 7.35
N PHE A 119 6.62 -15.43 8.38
CA PHE A 119 7.16 -16.78 8.39
C PHE A 119 6.45 -17.64 7.34
N VAL A 120 5.11 -17.63 7.33
CA VAL A 120 4.30 -18.35 6.32
C VAL A 120 4.67 -17.91 4.90
N ASP A 121 4.78 -16.61 4.64
CA ASP A 121 5.12 -16.08 3.32
C ASP A 121 6.53 -16.52 2.88
N ARG A 122 7.51 -16.49 3.78
CA ARG A 122 8.88 -16.95 3.50
C ARG A 122 8.91 -18.45 3.22
N LEU A 123 8.18 -19.24 4.00
CA LEU A 123 8.08 -20.68 3.80
C LEU A 123 7.44 -20.99 2.44
N GLN A 124 6.38 -20.27 2.07
CA GLN A 124 5.72 -20.47 0.77
C GLN A 124 6.61 -20.08 -0.40
N ILE A 125 7.37 -18.98 -0.31
CA ILE A 125 8.38 -18.63 -1.32
C ILE A 125 9.45 -19.71 -1.39
N PHE A 126 9.92 -20.20 -0.24
CA PHE A 126 10.96 -21.23 -0.19
C PHE A 126 10.48 -22.55 -0.82
N ILE A 127 9.30 -23.03 -0.46
CA ILE A 127 8.69 -24.25 -1.03
C ILE A 127 8.56 -24.11 -2.55
N ASN A 128 8.03 -22.98 -3.05
CA ASN A 128 7.88 -22.76 -4.48
C ASN A 128 9.22 -22.60 -5.22
N GLN A 129 10.24 -22.03 -4.58
CA GLN A 129 11.59 -21.99 -5.14
C GLN A 129 12.19 -23.39 -5.21
N TYR A 130 12.04 -24.17 -4.14
CA TYR A 130 12.54 -25.53 -4.06
C TYR A 130 11.86 -26.44 -5.09
N SER A 131 10.54 -26.34 -5.26
CA SER A 131 9.79 -27.11 -6.27
C SER A 131 10.16 -26.74 -7.71
N SER A 132 10.75 -25.56 -7.93
CA SER A 132 11.25 -25.12 -9.25
C SER A 132 12.70 -25.53 -9.54
N LYS A 133 13.34 -26.28 -8.63
CA LYS A 133 14.69 -26.81 -8.87
C LYS A 133 14.63 -28.08 -9.73
N PRO A 134 15.39 -28.15 -10.84
CA PRO A 134 15.46 -29.37 -11.64
C PRO A 134 16.31 -30.47 -10.99
N SER A 135 17.17 -30.12 -10.03
CA SER A 135 18.00 -31.04 -9.24
C SER A 135 18.45 -30.32 -7.96
N PHE A 136 18.81 -31.07 -6.91
CA PHE A 136 19.21 -30.52 -5.61
C PHE A 136 20.36 -29.50 -5.71
N LEU A 137 21.34 -29.79 -6.59
CA LEU A 137 22.53 -28.96 -6.82
C LEU A 137 22.32 -27.83 -7.83
N LYS A 138 21.23 -27.86 -8.62
CA LYS A 138 20.95 -26.83 -9.62
C LYS A 138 20.15 -25.69 -9.01
N ALA A 139 20.37 -24.49 -9.51
CA ALA A 139 19.63 -23.34 -9.04
C ALA A 139 18.14 -23.41 -9.42
N ALA A 140 17.29 -22.82 -8.58
CA ALA A 140 15.86 -22.67 -8.85
C ALA A 140 15.65 -21.87 -10.14
N ARG A 141 14.75 -22.37 -11.02
CA ARG A 141 14.32 -21.65 -12.24
C ARG A 141 13.57 -20.38 -11.86
N LEU A 142 12.71 -20.45 -10.85
CA LEU A 142 11.97 -19.32 -10.34
C LEU A 142 12.70 -18.71 -9.15
N ARG A 143 13.40 -17.58 -9.35
CA ARG A 143 14.08 -16.87 -8.24
C ARG A 143 13.26 -15.68 -7.73
N ALA A 144 13.39 -15.39 -6.44
CA ALA A 144 12.83 -14.20 -5.82
C ALA A 144 13.93 -13.18 -5.51
N LYS A 145 14.44 -12.50 -6.54
CA LYS A 145 15.45 -11.44 -6.37
C LYS A 145 14.81 -10.21 -5.74
N ARG A 146 14.96 -10.03 -4.42
CA ARG A 146 14.33 -8.93 -3.68
C ARG A 146 14.78 -7.53 -4.12
N GLY A 147 16.06 -7.35 -4.46
CA GLY A 147 16.59 -6.06 -4.91
C GLY A 147 15.96 -5.58 -6.22
N GLU A 148 15.69 -6.51 -7.14
CA GLU A 148 15.03 -6.26 -8.42
C GLU A 148 13.61 -5.73 -8.21
N VAL A 149 12.87 -6.28 -7.24
CA VAL A 149 11.51 -5.84 -6.90
C VAL A 149 11.46 -4.39 -6.47
N VAL A 150 12.42 -3.94 -5.63
CA VAL A 150 12.46 -2.55 -5.18
C VAL A 150 12.81 -1.61 -6.34
N SER A 151 13.74 -2.01 -7.22
CA SER A 151 14.07 -1.25 -8.43
C SER A 151 12.87 -1.12 -9.37
N ALA A 152 12.19 -2.24 -9.64
CA ALA A 152 10.98 -2.28 -10.47
C ALA A 152 9.86 -1.41 -9.88
N ALA A 153 9.66 -1.44 -8.55
CA ALA A 153 8.67 -0.59 -7.90
C ALA A 153 8.97 0.90 -8.11
N ARG A 154 10.23 1.32 -8.00
CA ARG A 154 10.63 2.72 -8.21
C ARG A 154 10.35 3.19 -9.62
N SER A 155 10.69 2.39 -10.62
CA SER A 155 10.51 2.73 -12.04
C SER A 155 9.04 2.74 -12.40
N LEU A 156 8.30 1.67 -12.11
CA LEU A 156 6.87 1.56 -12.39
C LEU A 156 6.08 2.69 -11.71
N HIS A 157 6.43 3.05 -10.48
CA HIS A 157 5.79 4.18 -9.80
C HIS A 157 6.06 5.52 -10.49
N ALA A 158 7.28 5.75 -10.96
CA ALA A 158 7.63 6.99 -11.64
C ALA A 158 6.85 7.09 -12.95
N THR A 159 6.95 6.05 -13.78
CA THR A 159 6.24 5.95 -15.06
C THR A 159 4.74 6.10 -14.88
N MET A 160 4.14 5.38 -13.93
CA MET A 160 2.70 5.50 -13.65
C MET A 160 2.30 6.93 -13.26
N SER A 161 3.08 7.59 -12.39
CA SER A 161 2.78 8.95 -11.94
C SER A 161 2.95 9.98 -13.05
N GLU A 162 3.97 9.83 -13.89
CA GLU A 162 4.21 10.68 -15.06
C GLU A 162 3.12 10.51 -16.11
N CYS A 163 2.79 9.26 -16.48
CA CYS A 163 1.72 8.97 -17.43
C CYS A 163 0.37 9.47 -16.91
N LEU A 164 0.11 9.29 -15.61
CA LEU A 164 -1.07 9.84 -14.98
C LEU A 164 -1.08 11.36 -15.10
N ALA A 165 0.00 12.07 -14.77
CA ALA A 165 0.04 13.53 -14.83
C ALA A 165 -0.23 14.07 -16.24
N LYS A 166 0.43 13.51 -17.26
CA LYS A 166 0.29 13.91 -18.66
C LYS A 166 -1.11 13.59 -19.23
N GLY A 167 -1.58 12.36 -19.05
CA GLY A 167 -2.93 11.93 -19.44
C GLY A 167 -3.22 11.88 -20.95
N GLY A 168 -2.20 11.92 -21.81
CA GLY A 168 -2.35 11.81 -23.26
C GLY A 168 -2.68 10.40 -23.74
N PRO A 169 -3.00 10.20 -25.04
CA PRO A 169 -3.38 8.91 -25.60
C PRO A 169 -2.25 7.87 -25.53
N ALA A 170 -1.00 8.30 -25.78
CA ALA A 170 0.18 7.44 -25.65
C ALA A 170 0.41 7.02 -24.19
N GLU A 171 0.23 7.93 -23.24
CA GLU A 171 0.36 7.64 -21.82
C GLU A 171 -0.75 6.74 -21.29
N LYS A 172 -1.98 6.85 -21.83
CA LYS A 172 -3.05 5.89 -21.55
C LYS A 172 -2.66 4.48 -22.02
N ALA A 173 -2.10 4.34 -23.23
CA ALA A 173 -1.61 3.04 -23.71
C ALA A 173 -0.50 2.48 -22.81
N GLN A 174 0.45 3.32 -22.38
CA GLN A 174 1.51 2.91 -21.46
C GLN A 174 0.96 2.50 -20.08
N LEU A 175 -0.03 3.21 -19.54
CA LEU A 175 -0.70 2.86 -18.29
C LEU A 175 -1.34 1.46 -18.36
N SER A 176 -1.90 1.08 -19.52
CA SER A 176 -2.52 -0.23 -19.71
C SER A 176 -1.54 -1.40 -19.62
N GLN A 177 -0.27 -1.16 -19.94
CA GLN A 177 0.80 -2.16 -19.89
C GLN A 177 1.36 -2.31 -18.47
N ILE A 178 1.60 -1.17 -17.80
CA ILE A 178 2.26 -1.16 -16.47
C ILE A 178 1.29 -1.40 -15.32
N CYS A 179 -0.01 -1.13 -15.49
CA CYS A 179 -1.01 -1.30 -14.45
C CYS A 179 -1.87 -2.54 -14.69
N VAL A 180 -2.33 -3.13 -13.60
CA VAL A 180 -3.40 -4.13 -13.65
C VAL A 180 -4.68 -3.48 -14.23
N PRO A 181 -5.50 -4.22 -15.03
CA PRO A 181 -6.70 -3.68 -15.68
C PRO A 181 -7.66 -2.92 -14.75
N LYS A 182 -7.83 -3.41 -13.51
CA LYS A 182 -8.67 -2.78 -12.49
C LYS A 182 -8.17 -1.37 -12.12
N LEU A 183 -6.87 -1.22 -11.86
CA LEU A 183 -6.26 0.07 -11.56
C LEU A 183 -6.31 0.99 -12.78
N TYR A 184 -5.96 0.45 -13.95
CA TYR A 184 -5.96 1.18 -15.21
C TYR A 184 -7.31 1.87 -15.49
N ARG A 185 -8.43 1.14 -15.39
CA ARG A 185 -9.78 1.69 -15.57
C ARG A 185 -10.05 2.87 -14.63
N SER A 186 -9.62 2.76 -13.38
CA SER A 186 -9.80 3.83 -12.39
C SER A 186 -8.94 5.05 -12.69
N LEU A 187 -7.69 4.85 -13.11
CA LEU A 187 -6.79 5.94 -13.50
C LEU A 187 -7.27 6.65 -14.77
N ILE A 188 -7.78 5.93 -15.76
CA ILE A 188 -8.37 6.55 -16.96
C ILE A 188 -9.57 7.40 -16.62
N SER A 189 -10.49 6.88 -15.78
CA SER A 189 -11.64 7.65 -15.34
C SER A 189 -11.20 8.96 -14.64
N ALA A 190 -10.14 8.89 -13.83
CA ALA A 190 -9.57 10.08 -13.19
C ALA A 190 -8.89 11.06 -14.18
N ILE A 191 -8.35 10.57 -15.31
CA ILE A 191 -7.81 11.42 -16.39
C ILE A 191 -8.94 12.09 -17.16
N GLU A 192 -10.00 11.36 -17.48
CA GLU A 192 -11.14 11.83 -18.29
C GLU A 192 -12.01 12.84 -17.55
N ASN A 193 -12.12 12.70 -16.22
CA ASN A 193 -12.84 13.63 -15.37
C ASN A 193 -12.06 14.92 -15.06
N ARG A 194 -10.90 15.15 -15.68
CA ARG A 194 -10.13 16.37 -15.44
C ARG A 194 -10.82 17.60 -16.03
N PRO A 195 -10.72 18.76 -15.36
CA PRO A 195 -11.18 20.01 -15.93
C PRO A 195 -10.45 20.29 -17.25
N LYS A 196 -11.23 20.62 -18.29
CA LYS A 196 -10.69 20.96 -19.61
C LYS A 196 -9.79 22.19 -19.51
N GLY A 197 -8.72 22.21 -20.31
CA GLY A 197 -7.74 23.32 -20.32
C GLY A 197 -6.75 23.30 -19.16
N LYS A 198 -6.78 22.28 -18.28
CA LYS A 198 -5.78 22.08 -17.24
C LYS A 198 -4.99 20.81 -17.52
N SER A 199 -3.67 20.92 -17.43
CA SER A 199 -2.76 19.77 -17.50
C SER A 199 -1.87 19.74 -16.26
N TYR A 200 -1.26 18.59 -15.99
CA TYR A 200 -0.45 18.40 -14.80
C TYR A 200 0.93 17.86 -15.18
N ARG A 201 1.95 18.29 -14.43
CA ARG A 201 3.29 17.75 -14.48
C ARG A 201 3.65 17.19 -13.11
N TRP A 202 4.10 15.94 -13.09
CA TRP A 202 4.58 15.30 -11.88
C TRP A 202 6.09 15.13 -11.97
N GLU A 203 6.78 15.41 -10.87
CA GLU A 203 8.23 15.27 -10.75
C GLU A 203 8.58 14.64 -9.40
N ARG A 204 9.50 13.67 -9.42
CA ARG A 204 10.12 13.13 -8.21
C ARG A 204 11.39 13.92 -7.90
N LEU A 205 11.33 14.79 -6.91
CA LEU A 205 12.46 15.64 -6.53
C LEU A 205 13.56 14.85 -5.81
N ALA A 206 13.19 14.04 -4.82
CA ALA A 206 14.14 13.26 -4.04
C ALA A 206 13.50 12.03 -3.40
N GLU A 207 14.26 10.94 -3.23
CA GLU A 207 13.92 9.86 -2.31
C GLU A 207 14.40 10.23 -0.90
N THR A 208 13.48 10.31 0.05
CA THR A 208 13.79 10.68 1.45
C THR A 208 13.88 9.44 2.34
N GLY A 209 14.48 9.56 3.52
CA GLY A 209 14.51 8.47 4.50
C GLY A 209 15.55 7.37 4.24
N LYS A 210 16.61 7.67 3.48
CA LYS A 210 17.82 6.83 3.43
C LYS A 210 18.42 6.69 4.84
N PRO A 211 18.99 5.53 5.20
CA PRO A 211 19.17 4.32 4.39
C PRO A 211 17.97 3.35 4.41
N PHE A 212 16.90 3.65 5.16
CA PHE A 212 15.81 2.69 5.40
C PHE A 212 14.79 2.59 4.25
N TRP A 213 14.75 3.60 3.37
CA TRP A 213 13.79 3.68 2.28
C TRP A 213 14.49 3.85 0.92
N PRO A 214 13.84 3.39 -0.16
CA PRO A 214 12.68 2.49 -0.20
C PRO A 214 13.00 1.07 0.25
N ARG A 215 11.98 0.33 0.68
CA ARG A 215 12.14 -1.05 1.16
C ARG A 215 10.99 -1.95 0.78
N LEU A 216 11.30 -3.23 0.64
CA LEU A 216 10.32 -4.29 0.53
C LEU A 216 9.66 -4.51 1.90
N VAL A 217 8.35 -4.28 1.96
CA VAL A 217 7.54 -4.34 3.17
C VAL A 217 6.93 -5.72 3.35
N ASP A 218 6.38 -6.25 2.26
CA ASP A 218 5.74 -7.55 2.21
C ASP A 218 6.03 -8.22 0.86
N HIS A 219 6.12 -9.55 0.85
CA HIS A 219 6.43 -10.31 -0.35
C HIS A 219 5.83 -11.69 -0.25
N LYS A 220 4.87 -11.96 -1.15
CA LYS A 220 4.10 -13.19 -1.17
C LYS A 220 4.20 -13.89 -2.51
N TRP A 221 4.06 -15.20 -2.42
CA TRP A 221 3.73 -16.06 -3.54
C TRP A 221 2.41 -16.70 -3.16
N THR A 222 1.38 -16.56 -3.98
CA THR A 222 0.06 -17.07 -3.66
C THR A 222 -0.42 -17.97 -4.79
N ASP A 223 -0.96 -19.11 -4.38
CA ASP A 223 -1.61 -20.07 -5.27
C ASP A 223 -3.06 -20.13 -4.86
N MET A 224 -3.95 -19.83 -5.80
CA MET A 224 -5.38 -19.81 -5.57
C MET A 224 -6.08 -20.62 -6.64
N ASP A 225 -7.07 -21.39 -6.20
CA ASP A 225 -7.95 -22.13 -7.08
C ASP A 225 -9.31 -21.45 -7.06
N VAL A 226 -9.53 -20.54 -8.01
CA VAL A 226 -10.79 -19.82 -8.17
C VAL A 226 -11.48 -20.42 -9.39
N GLY A 227 -11.64 -21.74 -9.43
CA GLY A 227 -12.09 -22.50 -10.61
C GLY A 227 -11.02 -22.70 -11.70
N VAL A 228 -10.00 -21.83 -11.72
CA VAL A 228 -8.74 -22.02 -12.44
C VAL A 228 -7.60 -21.83 -11.45
N LYS A 229 -6.58 -22.69 -11.53
CA LYS A 229 -5.36 -22.56 -10.73
C LYS A 229 -4.56 -21.34 -11.17
N VAL A 230 -4.67 -20.25 -10.42
CA VAL A 230 -3.89 -19.02 -10.62
C VAL A 230 -2.76 -18.98 -9.60
N SER A 231 -1.53 -18.85 -10.10
CA SER A 231 -0.34 -18.62 -9.28
C SER A 231 0.20 -17.23 -9.60
N PHE A 232 0.41 -16.43 -8.57
CA PHE A 232 0.92 -15.07 -8.74
C PHE A 232 1.86 -14.69 -7.62
N ARG A 233 2.66 -13.66 -7.89
CA ARG A 233 3.54 -13.05 -6.90
C ARG A 233 3.09 -11.63 -6.65
N GLN A 234 3.04 -11.29 -5.37
CA GLN A 234 2.73 -9.95 -4.91
C GLN A 234 3.87 -9.43 -4.05
N ALA A 235 4.23 -8.17 -4.26
CA ALA A 235 5.18 -7.49 -3.42
C ALA A 235 4.66 -6.12 -3.04
N VAL A 236 4.84 -5.73 -1.78
CA VAL A 236 4.53 -4.39 -1.31
C VAL A 236 5.84 -3.68 -1.04
N VAL A 237 6.06 -2.56 -1.73
CA VAL A 237 7.25 -1.73 -1.55
C VAL A 237 6.79 -0.38 -1.01
N GLY A 238 7.36 0.04 0.11
CA GLY A 238 7.15 1.40 0.58
C GLY A 238 8.21 2.33 -0.01
N ILE A 239 7.75 3.43 -0.59
CA ILE A 239 8.57 4.48 -1.20
C ILE A 239 8.32 5.76 -0.43
N LYS A 240 9.39 6.32 0.15
CA LYS A 240 9.36 7.63 0.79
C LYS A 240 10.02 8.65 -0.12
N SER A 241 9.27 9.64 -0.60
CA SER A 241 9.78 10.59 -1.59
C SER A 241 9.18 11.99 -1.41
N ARG A 242 9.97 13.00 -1.79
CA ARG A 242 9.50 14.36 -2.01
C ARG A 242 9.11 14.48 -3.47
N GLN A 243 7.85 14.80 -3.72
CA GLN A 243 7.24 14.90 -5.03
C GLN A 243 6.74 16.31 -5.26
N ARG A 244 6.76 16.76 -6.51
CA ARG A 244 6.19 18.03 -6.97
C ARG A 244 5.11 17.73 -7.99
N LEU A 245 3.95 18.35 -7.80
CA LEU A 245 2.86 18.37 -8.77
C LEU A 245 2.65 19.81 -9.21
N THR A 246 2.80 20.07 -10.50
CA THR A 246 2.62 21.39 -11.11
C THR A 246 1.40 21.37 -12.00
N GLU A 247 0.50 22.33 -11.80
CA GLU A 247 -0.67 22.60 -12.63
C GLU A 247 -0.26 23.56 -13.75
N LEU A 248 -0.58 23.17 -14.98
CA LEU A 248 -0.28 23.92 -16.19
C LEU A 248 -1.59 24.38 -16.84
N ASN A 249 -1.61 25.61 -17.33
CA ASN A 249 -2.74 26.16 -18.08
C ASN A 249 -2.79 25.57 -19.50
N ALA A 250 -3.82 25.91 -20.29
CA ALA A 250 -3.96 25.50 -21.68
C ALA A 250 -2.76 25.94 -22.56
N LYS A 251 -2.08 27.02 -22.18
CA LYS A 251 -0.85 27.53 -22.83
C LYS A 251 0.42 26.80 -22.39
N GLY A 252 0.35 25.86 -21.45
CA GLY A 252 1.51 25.16 -20.88
C GLY A 252 2.25 25.94 -19.80
N GLU A 253 1.75 27.11 -19.40
CA GLU A 253 2.33 27.94 -18.34
C GLU A 253 1.99 27.41 -16.95
N GLU A 254 2.94 27.50 -16.02
CA GLU A 254 2.75 27.10 -14.62
C GLU A 254 1.76 28.04 -13.90
N VAL A 255 0.65 27.47 -13.44
CA VAL A 255 -0.36 28.18 -12.64
C VAL A 255 -0.09 28.01 -11.16
N SER A 256 0.23 26.77 -10.76
CA SER A 256 0.52 26.44 -9.37
C SER A 256 1.46 25.24 -9.29
N SER A 257 2.33 25.23 -8.29
CA SER A 257 3.11 24.04 -7.94
C SER A 257 2.96 23.72 -6.47
N LYS A 258 2.92 22.41 -6.20
CA LYS A 258 2.80 21.89 -4.85
C LYS A 258 3.81 20.80 -4.61
N GLU A 259 4.64 21.01 -3.61
CA GLU A 259 5.56 20.00 -3.12
C GLU A 259 4.98 19.28 -1.91
N MET A 260 5.19 17.97 -1.87
CA MET A 260 4.71 17.10 -0.80
C MET A 260 5.75 16.02 -0.50
N GLU A 261 5.99 15.75 0.77
CA GLU A 261 6.68 14.54 1.19
C GLU A 261 5.64 13.45 1.46
N LEU A 262 5.77 12.32 0.77
CA LEU A 262 4.82 11.21 0.79
C LEU A 262 5.53 9.90 1.13
N LEU A 263 4.84 9.07 1.91
CA LEU A 263 5.18 7.66 2.12
C LEU A 263 4.05 6.83 1.52
N GLU A 264 4.35 6.13 0.43
CA GLU A 264 3.38 5.37 -0.34
C GLU A 264 3.76 3.90 -0.34
N TYR A 265 2.79 3.01 -0.11
CA TYR A 265 2.99 1.57 -0.19
C TYR A 265 2.40 1.06 -1.49
N ILE A 266 3.28 0.73 -2.43
CA ILE A 266 2.90 0.30 -3.77
C ILE A 266 2.86 -1.20 -3.81
N VAL A 267 1.75 -1.73 -4.31
CA VAL A 267 1.55 -3.16 -4.53
C VAL A 267 1.91 -3.47 -5.96
N LEU A 268 2.93 -4.32 -6.11
CA LEU A 268 3.28 -4.94 -7.38
C LEU A 268 2.68 -6.33 -7.45
N TRP A 269 2.22 -6.68 -8.63
CA TRP A 269 1.63 -7.97 -8.96
C TRP A 269 2.25 -8.52 -10.24
N ARG A 270 2.40 -9.83 -10.33
CA ARG A 270 2.72 -10.52 -11.58
C ARG A 270 2.20 -11.95 -11.58
N SER A 271 1.82 -12.43 -12.74
CA SER A 271 1.47 -13.82 -12.96
C SER A 271 2.72 -14.71 -12.90
N VAL A 272 2.53 -15.95 -12.46
CA VAL A 272 3.55 -16.99 -12.48
C VAL A 272 2.95 -18.24 -13.09
N ASP A 273 3.52 -18.67 -14.21
CA ASP A 273 3.17 -19.95 -14.79
C ASP A 273 4.04 -21.03 -14.15
N LYS A 274 3.39 -21.87 -13.35
CA LYS A 274 4.05 -22.99 -12.66
C LYS A 274 4.42 -24.14 -13.58
N THR A 275 3.74 -24.28 -14.73
CA THR A 275 3.98 -25.39 -15.65
C THR A 275 5.28 -25.17 -16.41
N ASN A 276 5.45 -23.98 -16.97
CA ASN A 276 6.65 -23.60 -17.71
C ASN A 276 7.76 -22.99 -16.85
N PHE A 277 7.48 -22.76 -15.55
CA PHE A 277 8.37 -22.04 -14.63
C PHE A 277 8.79 -20.67 -15.18
N THR A 278 7.83 -19.93 -15.75
CA THR A 278 8.03 -18.56 -16.25
C THR A 278 7.28 -17.54 -15.38
N GLN A 279 7.70 -16.28 -15.46
CA GLN A 279 7.14 -15.17 -14.68
C GLN A 279 6.81 -14.04 -15.64
N GLY A 280 5.62 -13.45 -15.50
CA GLY A 280 5.29 -12.22 -16.21
C GLY A 280 6.05 -11.01 -15.65
N ASP A 281 5.92 -9.89 -16.34
CA ASP A 281 6.45 -8.61 -15.89
C ASP A 281 5.70 -8.10 -14.66
N TRP A 282 6.39 -7.28 -13.86
CA TRP A 282 5.76 -6.62 -12.73
C TRP A 282 4.79 -5.54 -13.21
N GLN A 283 3.58 -5.57 -12.67
CA GLN A 283 2.55 -4.57 -12.88
C GLN A 283 2.15 -3.93 -11.56
N VAL A 284 1.71 -2.67 -11.61
CA VAL A 284 1.17 -1.98 -10.44
C VAL A 284 -0.27 -2.43 -10.23
N TYR A 285 -0.52 -3.07 -9.09
CA TYR A 285 -1.87 -3.44 -8.66
C TYR A 285 -2.59 -2.25 -8.02
N GLY A 286 -1.88 -1.45 -7.23
CA GLY A 286 -2.44 -0.29 -6.56
C GLY A 286 -1.57 0.20 -5.41
N THR A 287 -2.18 0.98 -4.53
CA THR A 287 -1.55 1.46 -3.30
C THR A 287 -2.33 0.96 -2.08
N LEU A 288 -1.62 0.82 -0.95
CA LEU A 288 -2.19 0.35 0.31
C LEU A 288 -1.87 1.29 1.47
N LYS A 289 -2.65 1.17 2.53
CA LYS A 289 -2.43 1.86 3.80
C LYS A 289 -1.80 0.93 4.82
N GLU A 290 -1.34 1.50 5.92
CA GLU A 290 -0.85 0.72 7.04
C GLU A 290 -1.94 -0.17 7.64
N THR A 291 -1.58 -1.40 7.97
CA THR A 291 -2.49 -2.40 8.53
C THR A 291 -2.60 -2.21 10.04
N THR A 292 -3.81 -1.93 10.53
CA THR A 292 -4.12 -1.86 11.96
C THR A 292 -4.47 -3.23 12.53
N LEU A 293 -4.48 -3.35 13.86
CA LEU A 293 -4.88 -4.61 14.50
C LEU A 293 -6.34 -4.98 14.20
N ALA A 294 -7.23 -3.99 14.14
CA ALA A 294 -8.63 -4.20 13.76
C ALA A 294 -8.74 -4.72 12.32
N ASP A 295 -7.95 -4.18 11.38
CA ASP A 295 -7.96 -4.67 9.99
C ASP A 295 -7.55 -6.15 9.90
N ILE A 296 -6.56 -6.58 10.71
CA ILE A 296 -6.14 -7.98 10.78
C ILE A 296 -7.27 -8.86 11.32
N GLU A 297 -7.94 -8.42 12.39
CA GLU A 297 -9.01 -9.20 13.01
C GLU A 297 -10.20 -9.38 12.06
N THR A 298 -10.60 -8.30 11.39
CA THR A 298 -11.62 -8.34 10.35
C THR A 298 -11.21 -9.31 9.25
N GLU A 299 -10.01 -9.16 8.67
CA GLU A 299 -9.55 -10.05 7.60
C GLU A 299 -9.47 -11.53 8.04
N LEU A 300 -9.10 -11.80 9.30
CA LEU A 300 -9.09 -13.17 9.83
C LEU A 300 -10.50 -13.76 9.96
N GLN A 301 -11.48 -12.99 10.43
CA GLN A 301 -12.87 -13.41 10.50
C GLN A 301 -13.40 -13.71 9.10
N GLU A 302 -13.19 -12.77 8.19
CA GLU A 302 -13.52 -12.87 6.78
C GLU A 302 -12.98 -14.15 6.12
N LEU A 303 -11.71 -14.48 6.35
CA LEU A 303 -11.08 -15.69 5.82
C LEU A 303 -11.65 -16.98 6.43
N ASN A 304 -11.96 -16.97 7.73
CA ASN A 304 -12.56 -18.12 8.40
C ASN A 304 -13.97 -18.41 7.87
N ASP A 305 -14.76 -17.37 7.61
CA ASP A 305 -16.10 -17.52 7.07
C ASP A 305 -16.06 -18.06 5.64
N ILE A 306 -15.13 -17.60 4.80
CA ILE A 306 -14.89 -18.16 3.46
C ILE A 306 -14.51 -19.65 3.55
N GLN A 307 -13.64 -20.03 4.48
CA GLN A 307 -13.24 -21.42 4.64
C GLN A 307 -14.40 -22.32 5.05
N LYS A 308 -15.27 -21.83 5.95
CA LYS A 308 -16.49 -22.54 6.34
C LYS A 308 -17.44 -22.70 5.16
N LEU A 309 -17.76 -21.62 4.45
CA LEU A 309 -18.64 -21.64 3.27
C LEU A 309 -18.08 -22.55 2.17
N SER A 310 -16.77 -22.50 1.92
CA SER A 310 -16.12 -23.39 0.95
C SER A 310 -16.21 -24.86 1.36
N ALA A 311 -16.07 -25.17 2.65
CA ALA A 311 -16.19 -26.52 3.16
C ALA A 311 -17.64 -27.02 3.04
N GLU A 312 -18.62 -26.20 3.41
CA GLU A 312 -20.05 -26.50 3.27
C GLU A 312 -20.43 -26.76 1.81
N ASN A 313 -20.00 -25.89 0.88
CA ASN A 313 -20.24 -26.07 -0.55
C ASN A 313 -19.59 -27.34 -1.10
N LYS A 314 -18.40 -27.69 -0.61
CA LYS A 314 -17.73 -28.95 -1.01
C LYS A 314 -18.50 -30.17 -0.50
N MET A 315 -18.92 -30.15 0.77
CA MET A 315 -19.73 -31.22 1.35
C MET A 315 -21.10 -31.36 0.66
N ALA A 316 -21.73 -30.25 0.28
CA ALA A 316 -22.99 -30.27 -0.47
C ALA A 316 -22.81 -30.92 -1.84
N LYS A 317 -21.77 -30.52 -2.60
CA LYS A 317 -21.44 -31.15 -3.90
C LYS A 317 -21.12 -32.63 -3.76
N GLU A 318 -20.42 -33.04 -2.71
CA GLU A 318 -20.14 -34.45 -2.44
C GLU A 318 -21.41 -35.23 -2.08
N ARG A 319 -22.34 -34.65 -1.31
CA ARG A 319 -23.66 -35.26 -1.01
C ARG A 319 -24.51 -35.43 -2.25
N GLU A 320 -24.57 -34.40 -3.10
CA GLU A 320 -25.26 -34.45 -4.40
C GLU A 320 -24.66 -35.52 -5.31
N ALA A 321 -23.32 -35.62 -5.38
CA ALA A 321 -22.62 -36.63 -6.17
C ALA A 321 -22.87 -38.06 -5.65
N LEU A 322 -23.12 -38.23 -4.35
CA LEU A 322 -23.47 -39.51 -3.72
C LEU A 322 -24.97 -39.84 -3.80
N GLY A 323 -25.79 -38.97 -4.40
CA GLY A 323 -27.23 -39.19 -4.56
C GLY A 323 -28.03 -39.12 -3.25
N MET A 324 -27.42 -38.62 -2.16
CA MET A 324 -28.12 -38.40 -0.90
C MET A 324 -28.81 -37.03 -0.96
N LYS A 325 -30.13 -37.04 -1.19
CA LYS A 325 -31.00 -35.88 -0.99
C LYS A 325 -31.33 -35.70 0.49
#